data_AF-A0A285Z2R5-F1
#
_entry.id   AF-A0A285Z2R5-F1
#
_cell.length_a   1.000
_cell.length_b   1.000
_cell.length_c   1.000
_cell.angle_alpha   90.00
_cell.angle_beta   90.00
_cell.angle_gamma   90.00
#
_symmetry.space_group_name_H-M   'P 1'
#
loop_
_entity.id
_entity.type
_entity.pdbx_description
1 polymer ?
#
loop_
_entity_poly.entity_id
_entity_poly.type
_entity_poly.pdbx_seq_one_letter_code
_entity_poly.pdbx_strand_id
1 'polypeptide(L)'
;MEVRGTYNGQQVVLLDRLIATDAPRPKMTGTNLFPPYPYTECGDPEVLEADPVKLPFYGYNDATGRPFFLTGPYGSFLPVDGEQEATDYYATIDPGNLYPTLQVWWTSHNFAADGSGGTRAAYLNDNDLGFGRDMHCLKTGNDLACYVTNYGAPDQNPANADAAASQDPTKRLATVAMEYKASEPIDRRVRFWVYNGGNPATAAPLKFADLDGMGPKPVPHLCTVCHGGEYDAVQKNALESRFREFDLPSFKYTSGRSWDYGSTTLSTAELADFASLNQMVHDVSPITNISAIRRLIDAWYPSGFGGLPAPQQPAVPFLWVTHEPAYYGVYAKSCRTCHIARDNGALTPSFYLFDKFSQFATTASAVCGSPTPKVMPNAYVTYRNFWNDPQRVIDYRAIVNVTTANCQ
;
A
#
# COMPACT_ATOMS: atom_id res chain seq x y z
N MET A 1 -20.01 -9.06 -7.44
CA MET A 1 -20.35 -9.41 -8.84
C MET A 1 -19.30 -8.74 -9.71
N GLU A 2 -18.43 -9.51 -10.35
CA GLU A 2 -17.39 -9.03 -11.28
C GLU A 2 -18.09 -8.55 -12.55
N VAL A 3 -17.84 -7.30 -12.97
CA VAL A 3 -18.27 -6.85 -14.29
C VAL A 3 -17.04 -6.52 -15.09
N ARG A 4 -16.88 -7.28 -16.15
CA ARG A 4 -15.93 -7.00 -17.21
C ARG A 4 -16.55 -5.90 -18.05
N GLY A 5 -15.92 -4.73 -18.03
CA GLY A 5 -16.32 -3.60 -18.87
C GLY A 5 -15.24 -3.27 -19.88
N THR A 6 -15.60 -2.36 -20.79
CA THR A 6 -14.65 -1.72 -21.68
C THR A 6 -14.71 -0.21 -21.51
N TYR A 7 -13.62 0.41 -21.08
CA TYR A 7 -13.45 1.86 -21.15
C TYR A 7 -12.73 2.18 -22.46
N ASN A 8 -13.34 2.95 -23.36
CA ASN A 8 -12.81 3.22 -24.70
C ASN A 8 -12.41 1.95 -25.52
N GLY A 9 -13.09 0.82 -25.31
CA GLY A 9 -12.80 -0.44 -26.00
C GLY A 9 -11.73 -1.34 -25.37
N GLN A 10 -11.17 -0.97 -24.21
CA GLN A 10 -10.10 -1.69 -23.52
C GLN A 10 -10.67 -2.66 -22.46
N GLN A 11 -10.13 -3.87 -22.31
CA GLN A 11 -10.48 -4.72 -21.16
C GLN A 11 -9.92 -4.11 -19.87
N VAL A 12 -10.83 -3.71 -19.00
CA VAL A 12 -10.54 -3.18 -17.67
C VAL A 12 -11.32 -3.99 -16.65
N VAL A 13 -10.71 -4.30 -15.51
CA VAL A 13 -11.49 -4.61 -14.31
C VAL A 13 -11.97 -3.28 -13.78
N LEU A 14 -13.11 -2.86 -14.29
CA LEU A 14 -13.91 -1.86 -13.62
C LEU A 14 -14.60 -2.61 -12.50
N LEU A 15 -14.56 -2.06 -11.28
CA LEU A 15 -15.53 -2.44 -10.25
C LEU A 15 -16.93 -1.89 -10.61
N ASP A 16 -17.30 -1.82 -11.88
CA ASP A 16 -18.55 -1.21 -12.34
C ASP A 16 -19.72 -2.17 -12.09
N ARG A 17 -20.76 -1.73 -11.38
CA ARG A 17 -21.81 -2.54 -10.71
C ARG A 17 -21.45 -3.17 -9.36
N LEU A 18 -20.27 -2.89 -8.80
CA LEU A 18 -20.20 -2.54 -7.37
C LEU A 18 -20.11 -1.02 -7.18
N ILE A 19 -19.68 -0.30 -8.22
CA ILE A 19 -19.53 1.14 -8.29
C ILE A 19 -19.99 1.59 -9.70
N ALA A 20 -21.27 1.43 -10.00
CA ALA A 20 -21.93 2.18 -11.07
C ALA A 20 -22.94 3.10 -10.41
N THR A 21 -22.80 4.40 -10.69
CA THR A 21 -23.49 5.54 -10.06
C THR A 21 -23.00 5.79 -8.65
N ASP A 22 -22.69 7.03 -8.30
CA ASP A 22 -23.34 7.87 -7.29
C ASP A 22 -24.30 7.21 -6.27
N ALA A 23 -24.07 5.95 -5.90
CA ALA A 23 -24.68 5.22 -4.81
C ALA A 23 -23.78 5.44 -3.59
N PRO A 24 -24.15 6.38 -2.71
CA PRO A 24 -23.25 6.92 -1.70
C PRO A 24 -23.19 5.95 -0.54
N ARG A 25 -22.11 5.16 -0.46
CA ARG A 25 -21.79 4.50 0.82
C ARG A 25 -21.19 5.55 1.76
N PRO A 26 -21.56 5.55 3.04
CA PRO A 26 -21.43 6.72 3.89
C PRO A 26 -20.00 7.29 3.92
N LYS A 27 -19.85 8.55 3.57
CA LYS A 27 -18.69 9.35 3.95
C LYS A 27 -18.97 9.87 5.36
N MET A 28 -18.63 9.12 6.40
CA MET A 28 -18.95 9.49 7.79
C MET A 28 -17.82 10.23 8.49
N THR A 29 -18.19 11.22 9.30
CA THR A 29 -17.34 11.99 10.21
C THR A 29 -17.00 11.18 11.47
N GLY A 30 -15.75 11.26 11.92
CA GLY A 30 -15.28 10.66 13.19
C GLY A 30 -14.11 9.69 13.03
N THR A 31 -13.50 9.27 14.15
CA THR A 31 -12.35 8.35 14.18
C THR A 31 -12.74 6.87 14.05
N ASN A 32 -14.03 6.53 14.18
CA ASN A 32 -14.56 5.17 14.01
C ASN A 32 -15.64 5.18 12.91
N LEU A 33 -15.27 4.69 11.72
CA LEU A 33 -16.07 4.68 10.49
C LEU A 33 -17.13 3.57 10.44
N PHE A 34 -17.16 2.69 11.43
CA PHE A 34 -18.02 1.51 11.49
C PHE A 34 -18.61 1.37 12.90
N PRO A 35 -19.79 0.73 13.05
CA PRO A 35 -20.29 0.31 14.35
C PRO A 35 -19.21 -0.49 15.11
N PRO A 36 -19.24 -0.51 16.45
CA PRO A 36 -18.36 -1.39 17.22
C PRO A 36 -18.43 -2.81 16.68
N TYR A 37 -17.28 -3.33 16.23
CA TYR A 37 -17.17 -4.68 15.70
C TYR A 37 -17.18 -5.70 16.86
N PRO A 38 -17.82 -6.89 16.72
CA PRO A 38 -18.50 -7.41 15.54
C PRO A 38 -19.89 -6.82 15.33
N TYR A 39 -20.28 -6.66 14.07
CA TYR A 39 -21.63 -6.28 13.68
C TYR A 39 -22.09 -7.15 12.51
N THR A 40 -23.40 -7.29 12.34
CA THR A 40 -23.99 -7.92 11.15
C THR A 40 -24.22 -6.83 10.11
N GLU A 41 -23.65 -6.98 8.90
CA GLU A 41 -23.99 -6.11 7.77
C GLU A 41 -25.50 -6.26 7.50
N CYS A 42 -26.27 -5.19 7.71
CA CYS A 42 -27.73 -5.20 7.51
C CYS A 42 -28.12 -4.37 6.29
N GLY A 43 -28.74 -5.04 5.30
CA GLY A 43 -29.33 -4.37 4.14
C GLY A 43 -28.33 -3.75 3.17
N ASP A 44 -28.85 -3.00 2.19
CA ASP A 44 -28.05 -2.07 1.42
C ASP A 44 -27.65 -0.90 2.34
N PRO A 45 -26.40 -0.42 2.28
CA PRO A 45 -25.95 0.68 3.11
C PRO A 45 -26.82 1.92 2.87
N GLU A 46 -27.48 2.40 3.92
CA GLU A 46 -28.22 3.66 3.85
C GLU A 46 -27.26 4.84 3.73
N VAL A 47 -27.63 5.78 2.87
CA VAL A 47 -26.91 7.05 2.68
C VAL A 47 -27.12 7.91 3.92
N LEU A 48 -26.13 7.95 4.79
CA LEU A 48 -26.02 9.06 5.74
C LEU A 48 -25.18 10.15 5.07
N GLU A 49 -25.82 11.23 4.65
CA GLU A 49 -25.11 12.50 4.44
C GLU A 49 -24.54 12.92 5.80
N ALA A 50 -23.27 12.62 6.05
CA ALA A 50 -22.60 13.18 7.20
C ALA A 50 -22.42 14.69 6.98
N ASP A 51 -22.44 15.42 8.09
CA ASP A 51 -21.84 16.76 8.20
C ASP A 51 -20.53 16.78 7.41
N PRO A 52 -20.32 17.70 6.44
CA PRO A 52 -19.20 17.61 5.52
C PRO A 52 -17.87 17.52 6.28
N VAL A 53 -17.28 16.32 6.30
CA VAL A 53 -15.87 16.15 6.54
C VAL A 53 -15.18 17.05 5.52
N LYS A 54 -14.59 18.16 5.98
CA LYS A 54 -13.81 19.06 5.13
C LYS A 54 -12.48 18.40 4.78
N LEU A 55 -12.51 17.29 4.05
CA LEU A 55 -11.32 16.78 3.41
C LEU A 55 -10.83 17.87 2.45
N PRO A 56 -9.60 18.38 2.62
CA PRO A 56 -9.12 19.37 1.69
C PRO A 56 -9.04 18.79 0.29
N PHE A 57 -9.33 19.63 -0.72
CA PHE A 57 -9.25 19.22 -2.12
C PHE A 57 -7.87 18.65 -2.44
N TYR A 58 -7.85 17.43 -3.00
CA TYR A 58 -6.62 16.83 -3.48
C TYR A 58 -6.21 17.51 -4.79
N GLY A 59 -4.97 17.96 -4.80
CA GLY A 59 -4.58 19.12 -5.58
C GLY A 59 -4.43 18.94 -7.08
N TYR A 60 -4.32 17.69 -7.53
CA TYR A 60 -4.14 17.36 -8.94
C TYR A 60 -5.11 16.29 -9.37
N ASN A 61 -5.68 16.52 -10.54
CA ASN A 61 -6.51 15.56 -11.25
C ASN A 61 -5.90 15.26 -12.62
N ASP A 62 -6.17 14.06 -13.13
CA ASP A 62 -5.85 13.68 -14.49
C ASP A 62 -6.79 14.35 -15.51
N ALA A 63 -6.55 14.11 -16.80
CA ALA A 63 -7.36 14.64 -17.89
C ALA A 63 -8.85 14.23 -17.83
N THR A 64 -9.19 13.23 -17.01
CA THR A 64 -10.57 12.74 -16.78
C THR A 64 -11.17 13.24 -15.47
N GLY A 65 -10.46 14.12 -14.74
CA GLY A 65 -10.92 14.67 -13.46
C GLY A 65 -10.67 13.75 -12.26
N ARG A 66 -9.92 12.65 -12.41
CA ARG A 66 -9.61 11.72 -11.32
C ARG A 66 -8.39 12.21 -10.53
N PRO A 67 -8.41 12.22 -9.20
CA PRO A 67 -7.27 12.68 -8.41
C PRO A 67 -6.06 11.75 -8.58
N PHE A 68 -4.86 12.34 -8.56
CA PHE A 68 -3.58 11.64 -8.72
C PHE A 68 -3.15 10.79 -7.51
N PHE A 69 -4.08 10.32 -6.68
CA PHE A 69 -3.77 9.27 -5.71
C PHE A 69 -3.18 8.06 -6.43
N LEU A 70 -2.16 7.43 -5.84
CA LEU A 70 -1.46 6.27 -6.41
C LEU A 70 -0.89 6.46 -7.84
N THR A 71 -0.83 7.69 -8.34
CA THR A 71 -0.06 8.08 -9.54
C THR A 71 0.92 9.21 -9.25
N GLY A 72 0.73 9.93 -8.14
CA GLY A 72 1.66 10.92 -7.59
C GLY A 72 1.74 12.26 -8.35
N PRO A 73 2.31 13.29 -7.70
CA PRO A 73 2.74 14.53 -8.38
C PRO A 73 4.10 14.40 -9.09
N TYR A 74 4.83 13.30 -8.83
CA TYR A 74 6.14 12.97 -9.42
C TYR A 74 6.10 11.72 -10.31
N GLY A 75 4.95 11.05 -10.40
CA GLY A 75 4.79 9.98 -11.37
C GLY A 75 4.62 10.62 -12.73
N SER A 76 5.48 10.25 -13.67
CA SER A 76 5.41 10.56 -15.09
C SER A 76 4.18 9.91 -15.76
N PHE A 77 3.08 9.72 -15.04
CA PHE A 77 1.89 9.08 -15.55
C PHE A 77 1.15 10.04 -16.47
N LEU A 78 1.28 9.79 -17.77
CA LEU A 78 0.38 10.31 -18.78
C LEU A 78 -0.69 9.24 -19.06
N PRO A 79 -1.96 9.46 -18.69
CA PRO A 79 -3.03 8.47 -18.86
C PRO A 79 -3.19 7.94 -20.29
N VAL A 80 -2.78 8.73 -21.29
CA VAL A 80 -2.84 8.37 -22.71
C VAL A 80 -1.88 7.22 -23.08
N ASP A 81 -0.76 7.09 -22.38
CA ASP A 81 0.28 6.11 -22.72
C ASP A 81 0.23 4.85 -21.84
N GLY A 82 -0.57 4.87 -20.76
CA GLY A 82 -0.58 3.84 -19.72
C GLY A 82 -0.88 2.42 -20.22
N GLU A 83 -1.68 2.24 -21.29
CA GLU A 83 -1.91 0.90 -21.85
C GLU A 83 -0.65 0.38 -22.55
N GLN A 84 -0.01 1.23 -23.35
CA GLN A 84 1.19 0.85 -24.09
C GLN A 84 2.33 0.56 -23.11
N GLU A 85 2.49 1.38 -22.07
CA GLU A 85 3.47 1.16 -21.01
C GLU A 85 3.23 -0.14 -20.24
N ALA A 86 2.00 -0.46 -19.86
CA ALA A 86 1.69 -1.73 -19.20
C ALA A 86 1.94 -2.93 -20.12
N THR A 87 1.65 -2.79 -21.41
CA THR A 87 1.90 -3.83 -22.42
C THR A 87 3.39 -4.06 -22.60
N ASP A 88 4.14 -2.98 -22.78
CA ASP A 88 5.59 -2.99 -22.91
C ASP A 88 6.26 -3.55 -21.64
N TYR A 89 5.74 -3.19 -20.47
CA TYR A 89 6.21 -3.71 -19.20
C TYR A 89 6.06 -5.23 -19.11
N TYR A 90 4.86 -5.76 -19.34
CA TYR A 90 4.63 -7.21 -19.28
C TYR A 90 5.41 -7.98 -20.35
N ALA A 91 5.49 -7.45 -21.58
CA ALA A 91 6.33 -8.03 -22.62
C ALA A 91 7.83 -8.03 -22.25
N THR A 92 8.27 -7.09 -21.42
CA THR A 92 9.67 -6.99 -20.96
C THR A 92 9.97 -7.98 -19.84
N ILE A 93 9.10 -8.10 -18.84
CA ILE A 93 9.37 -8.94 -17.66
C ILE A 93 8.99 -10.42 -17.86
N ASP A 94 8.08 -10.69 -18.80
CA ASP A 94 7.62 -12.03 -19.17
C ASP A 94 7.43 -12.17 -20.71
N PRO A 95 8.53 -12.13 -21.49
CA PRO A 95 8.48 -12.15 -22.96
C PRO A 95 7.87 -13.43 -23.55
N GLY A 96 7.85 -14.51 -22.77
CA GLY A 96 7.26 -15.79 -23.18
C GLY A 96 5.79 -15.93 -22.82
N ASN A 97 5.19 -14.95 -22.11
CA ASN A 97 3.88 -15.08 -21.48
C ASN A 97 3.79 -16.38 -20.66
N LEU A 98 4.82 -16.64 -19.84
CA LEU A 98 4.96 -17.82 -19.01
C LEU A 98 3.98 -17.81 -17.84
N TYR A 99 3.44 -16.64 -17.46
CA TYR A 99 2.52 -16.49 -16.34
C TYR A 99 1.13 -15.98 -16.76
N PRO A 100 0.43 -16.68 -17.69
CA PRO A 100 -0.81 -16.22 -18.29
C PRO A 100 -2.00 -16.23 -17.31
N THR A 101 -1.86 -16.91 -16.16
CA THR A 101 -2.88 -16.93 -15.10
C THR A 101 -2.26 -16.88 -13.71
N LEU A 102 -3.03 -16.46 -12.71
CA LEU A 102 -2.61 -16.43 -11.31
C LEU A 102 -2.18 -17.82 -10.80
N GLN A 103 -2.93 -18.87 -11.15
CA GLN A 103 -2.57 -20.23 -10.76
C GLN A 103 -1.23 -20.67 -11.37
N VAL A 104 -0.99 -20.35 -12.65
CA VAL A 104 0.29 -20.66 -13.28
C VAL A 104 1.41 -19.90 -12.56
N TRP A 105 1.23 -18.59 -12.30
CA TRP A 105 2.20 -17.80 -11.54
C TRP A 105 2.52 -18.44 -10.17
N TRP A 106 1.51 -18.86 -9.40
CA TRP A 106 1.71 -19.56 -8.13
C TRP A 106 2.57 -20.82 -8.27
N THR A 107 2.18 -21.72 -9.17
CA THR A 107 2.88 -22.99 -9.36
C THR A 107 4.30 -22.81 -9.89
N SER A 108 4.55 -21.80 -10.73
CA SER A 108 5.89 -21.44 -11.19
C SER A 108 6.81 -20.92 -10.08
N HIS A 109 6.22 -20.43 -8.97
CA HIS A 109 6.95 -19.91 -7.81
C HIS A 109 6.88 -20.84 -6.58
N ASN A 110 6.62 -22.14 -6.80
CA ASN A 110 6.56 -23.20 -5.77
C ASN A 110 5.43 -23.05 -4.74
N PHE A 111 4.45 -22.20 -4.98
CA PHE A 111 3.17 -22.28 -4.27
C PHE A 111 2.32 -23.42 -4.83
N ALA A 112 1.37 -23.91 -4.04
CA ALA A 112 0.37 -24.84 -4.52
C ALA A 112 -0.59 -24.16 -5.51
N ALA A 113 -1.33 -24.96 -6.28
CA ALA A 113 -2.24 -24.45 -7.31
C ALA A 113 -3.44 -23.66 -6.76
N ASP A 114 -3.73 -23.79 -5.45
CA ASP A 114 -4.70 -22.99 -4.71
C ASP A 114 -4.09 -21.75 -4.05
N GLY A 115 -2.79 -21.50 -4.31
CA GLY A 115 -2.00 -20.41 -3.72
C GLY A 115 -1.37 -20.76 -2.38
N SER A 116 -1.75 -21.87 -1.73
CA SER A 116 -1.23 -22.21 -0.41
C SER A 116 0.28 -22.50 -0.44
N GLY A 117 0.93 -22.33 0.72
CA GLY A 117 2.38 -22.42 0.87
C GLY A 117 3.03 -21.10 1.28
N GLY A 118 4.32 -21.17 1.61
CA GLY A 118 5.07 -20.04 2.13
C GLY A 118 4.64 -19.61 3.54
N THR A 119 5.14 -18.45 3.96
CA THR A 119 4.66 -17.72 5.14
C THR A 119 3.41 -16.95 4.77
N ARG A 120 2.39 -16.99 5.63
CA ARG A 120 1.09 -16.35 5.40
C ARG A 120 0.75 -15.39 6.53
N ALA A 121 0.15 -14.25 6.21
CA ALA A 121 -0.51 -13.40 7.19
C ALA A 121 -1.78 -12.75 6.60
N ALA A 122 -2.83 -12.66 7.42
CA ALA A 122 -4.08 -12.01 7.05
C ALA A 122 -4.33 -10.77 7.93
N TYR A 123 -4.62 -9.63 7.29
CA TYR A 123 -4.80 -8.35 7.98
C TYR A 123 -5.63 -7.37 7.14
N LEU A 124 -6.18 -6.34 7.76
CA LEU A 124 -6.71 -5.16 7.08
C LEU A 124 -5.58 -4.13 6.97
N ASN A 125 -5.28 -3.69 5.75
CA ASN A 125 -4.33 -2.61 5.49
C ASN A 125 -4.94 -1.24 5.78
N ASP A 126 -5.23 -1.01 7.06
CA ASP A 126 -6.07 0.08 7.57
C ASP A 126 -5.51 1.46 7.25
N ASN A 127 -4.19 1.60 7.16
CA ASN A 127 -3.57 2.91 6.96
C ASN A 127 -3.21 3.25 5.50
N ASP A 128 -3.36 2.33 4.54
CA ASP A 128 -2.86 2.51 3.16
C ASP A 128 -3.94 2.30 2.08
N LEU A 129 -4.44 1.07 1.85
CA LEU A 129 -5.47 0.83 0.82
C LEU A 129 -6.86 0.46 1.39
N GLY A 130 -6.97 0.12 2.67
CA GLY A 130 -8.25 -0.18 3.31
C GLY A 130 -8.88 -1.55 2.96
N PHE A 131 -8.16 -2.40 2.23
CA PHE A 131 -8.58 -3.78 1.94
C PHE A 131 -8.17 -4.77 3.04
N GLY A 132 -8.93 -5.85 3.14
CA GLY A 132 -8.45 -7.10 3.71
C GLY A 132 -7.37 -7.69 2.80
N ARG A 133 -6.30 -8.21 3.38
CA ARG A 133 -5.10 -8.68 2.69
C ARG A 133 -4.79 -10.08 3.16
N ASP A 134 -4.74 -11.00 2.23
CA ASP A 134 -4.22 -12.36 2.43
C ASP A 134 -2.83 -12.41 1.79
N MET A 135 -1.80 -12.16 2.59
CA MET A 135 -0.41 -12.07 2.13
C MET A 135 0.27 -13.43 2.23
N HIS A 136 0.96 -13.81 1.17
CA HIS A 136 1.80 -15.00 1.11
C HIS A 136 3.18 -14.63 0.56
N CYS A 137 4.23 -15.16 1.15
CA CYS A 137 5.60 -15.03 0.66
C CYS A 137 6.35 -16.35 0.76
N LEU A 138 7.16 -16.65 -0.25
CA LEU A 138 7.99 -17.83 -0.30
C LEU A 138 9.36 -17.49 -0.91
N LYS A 139 10.42 -17.77 -0.15
CA LYS A 139 11.80 -17.64 -0.60
C LYS A 139 12.26 -18.95 -1.25
N THR A 140 12.80 -18.89 -2.46
CA THR A 140 13.38 -20.03 -3.18
C THR A 140 14.82 -19.68 -3.55
N GLY A 141 15.80 -20.25 -2.84
CA GLY A 141 17.20 -19.86 -3.00
C GLY A 141 17.41 -18.38 -2.68
N ASN A 142 17.84 -17.61 -3.67
CA ASN A 142 18.04 -16.15 -3.55
C ASN A 142 16.83 -15.33 -4.04
N ASP A 143 15.82 -15.98 -4.60
CA ASP A 143 14.63 -15.33 -5.12
C ASP A 143 13.53 -15.30 -4.06
N LEU A 144 12.67 -14.28 -4.14
CA LEU A 144 11.51 -14.13 -3.27
C LEU A 144 10.27 -13.93 -4.13
N ALA A 145 9.24 -14.72 -3.90
CA ALA A 145 7.93 -14.51 -4.50
C ALA A 145 6.94 -14.17 -3.39
N CYS A 146 6.20 -13.08 -3.53
CA CYS A 146 5.06 -12.80 -2.67
C CYS A 146 3.84 -12.49 -3.51
N TYR A 147 2.66 -12.83 -3.00
CA TYR A 147 1.42 -12.34 -3.56
C TYR A 147 0.46 -11.95 -2.45
N VAL A 148 -0.46 -11.06 -2.78
CA VAL A 148 -1.48 -10.62 -1.85
C VAL A 148 -2.82 -10.49 -2.55
N THR A 149 -3.78 -11.26 -2.06
CA THR A 149 -5.16 -11.17 -2.53
C THR A 149 -5.92 -10.15 -1.67
N ASN A 150 -6.57 -9.21 -2.34
CA ASN A 150 -7.38 -8.18 -1.70
C ASN A 150 -8.82 -8.67 -1.52
N TYR A 151 -9.39 -8.42 -0.35
CA TYR A 151 -10.76 -8.80 0.04
C TYR A 151 -11.53 -7.58 0.54
N GLY A 152 -12.81 -7.50 0.14
CA GLY A 152 -13.68 -6.39 0.48
C GLY A 152 -13.36 -5.11 -0.31
N ALA A 153 -14.05 -4.01 0.01
CA ALA A 153 -13.83 -2.72 -0.64
C ALA A 153 -12.66 -1.94 0.02
N PRO A 154 -12.07 -0.91 -0.62
CA PRO A 154 -11.01 -0.08 -0.04
C PRO A 154 -11.56 0.93 0.97
N ASP A 155 -12.35 0.48 1.94
CA ASP A 155 -13.17 1.33 2.81
C ASP A 155 -12.72 1.33 4.28
N GLN A 156 -11.72 0.52 4.64
CA GLN A 156 -11.29 0.25 6.02
C GLN A 156 -12.32 -0.53 6.86
N ASN A 157 -13.24 -1.28 6.24
CA ASN A 157 -14.16 -2.13 6.99
C ASN A 157 -13.38 -3.22 7.76
N PRO A 158 -13.48 -3.30 9.11
CA PRO A 158 -12.81 -4.33 9.89
C PRO A 158 -13.14 -5.77 9.46
N ALA A 159 -14.35 -6.00 8.92
CA ALA A 159 -14.76 -7.30 8.39
C ALA A 159 -13.93 -7.75 7.18
N ASN A 160 -13.24 -6.83 6.50
CA ASN A 160 -12.36 -7.19 5.39
C ASN A 160 -11.18 -8.05 5.88
N ALA A 161 -10.69 -7.88 7.12
CA ALA A 161 -9.67 -8.75 7.70
C ALA A 161 -10.18 -10.19 7.87
N ASP A 162 -11.44 -10.37 8.25
CA ASP A 162 -12.06 -11.70 8.39
C ASP A 162 -12.28 -12.36 7.02
N ALA A 163 -12.71 -11.59 6.03
CA ALA A 163 -12.84 -12.05 4.64
C ALA A 163 -11.48 -12.51 4.07
N ALA A 164 -10.39 -11.78 4.37
CA ALA A 164 -9.05 -12.19 3.98
C ALA A 164 -8.57 -13.45 4.71
N ALA A 165 -8.79 -13.52 6.03
CA ALA A 165 -8.37 -14.68 6.82
C ALA A 165 -9.09 -15.96 6.41
N SER A 166 -10.39 -15.86 6.11
CA SER A 166 -11.23 -16.96 5.61
C SER A 166 -11.14 -17.19 4.10
N GLN A 167 -10.41 -16.33 3.38
CA GLN A 167 -10.24 -16.36 1.93
C GLN A 167 -11.58 -16.34 1.17
N ASP A 168 -12.54 -15.55 1.64
CA ASP A 168 -13.93 -15.52 1.14
C ASP A 168 -13.98 -15.24 -0.38
N PRO A 169 -14.36 -16.23 -1.21
CA PRO A 169 -14.36 -16.10 -2.65
C PRO A 169 -15.37 -15.06 -3.15
N THR A 170 -16.39 -14.71 -2.37
CA THR A 170 -17.41 -13.72 -2.74
C THR A 170 -16.94 -12.28 -2.56
N LYS A 171 -15.93 -12.07 -1.70
CA LYS A 171 -15.34 -10.76 -1.40
C LYS A 171 -13.94 -10.58 -2.04
N ARG A 172 -13.43 -11.60 -2.73
CA ARG A 172 -12.14 -11.58 -3.43
C ARG A 172 -12.14 -10.58 -4.61
N LEU A 173 -11.21 -9.64 -4.64
CA LEU A 173 -11.14 -8.60 -5.67
C LEU A 173 -9.99 -8.75 -6.67
N ALA A 174 -8.75 -8.50 -6.26
CA ALA A 174 -7.59 -8.54 -7.14
C ALA A 174 -6.40 -9.09 -6.37
N THR A 175 -5.53 -9.83 -7.07
CA THR A 175 -4.29 -10.35 -6.49
C THR A 175 -3.10 -9.63 -7.08
N VAL A 176 -2.32 -8.96 -6.25
CA VAL A 176 -1.05 -8.37 -6.66
C VAL A 176 0.04 -9.38 -6.36
N ALA A 177 0.81 -9.77 -7.37
CA ALA A 177 1.95 -10.65 -7.25
C ALA A 177 3.24 -9.87 -7.49
N MET A 178 4.27 -10.20 -6.73
CA MET A 178 5.57 -9.57 -6.76
C MET A 178 6.66 -10.63 -6.71
N GLU A 179 7.70 -10.44 -7.52
CA GLU A 179 8.92 -11.25 -7.41
C GLU A 179 10.14 -10.36 -7.19
N TYR A 180 11.08 -10.86 -6.41
CA TYR A 180 12.48 -10.47 -6.43
C TYR A 180 13.26 -11.56 -7.15
N LYS A 181 13.91 -11.21 -8.25
CA LYS A 181 14.75 -12.13 -9.02
C LYS A 181 16.22 -11.73 -8.93
N ALA A 182 17.00 -12.47 -8.17
CA ALA A 182 18.40 -12.15 -7.87
C ALA A 182 19.30 -12.16 -9.12
N SER A 183 18.94 -12.95 -10.13
CA SER A 183 19.66 -13.05 -11.40
C SER A 183 19.53 -11.80 -12.27
N GLU A 184 18.56 -10.93 -11.98
CA GLU A 184 18.35 -9.70 -12.74
C GLU A 184 19.34 -8.60 -12.32
N PRO A 185 19.58 -7.62 -13.22
CA PRO A 185 20.30 -6.40 -12.86
C PRO A 185 19.72 -5.76 -11.59
N ILE A 186 20.59 -5.21 -10.75
CA ILE A 186 20.25 -4.77 -9.38
C ILE A 186 19.09 -3.76 -9.34
N ASP A 187 18.98 -2.93 -10.37
CA ASP A 187 17.96 -1.90 -10.53
C ASP A 187 16.60 -2.46 -10.92
N ARG A 188 16.46 -3.71 -11.38
CA ARG A 188 15.19 -4.25 -11.92
C ARG A 188 14.79 -5.60 -11.35
N ARG A 189 15.27 -5.91 -10.14
CA ARG A 189 15.01 -7.20 -9.48
C ARG A 189 13.58 -7.36 -9.01
N VAL A 190 12.88 -6.26 -8.72
CA VAL A 190 11.49 -6.29 -8.25
C VAL A 190 10.54 -6.06 -9.40
N ARG A 191 9.58 -6.98 -9.58
CA ARG A 191 8.59 -6.94 -10.67
C ARG A 191 7.19 -7.18 -10.13
N PHE A 192 6.19 -6.71 -10.87
CA PHE A 192 4.80 -6.71 -10.45
C PHE A 192 3.90 -7.37 -11.48
N TRP A 193 2.92 -8.11 -11.00
CA TRP A 193 1.76 -8.53 -11.76
C TRP A 193 0.51 -8.21 -10.96
N VAL A 194 -0.56 -7.86 -11.65
CA VAL A 194 -1.88 -7.75 -11.03
C VAL A 194 -2.79 -8.71 -11.75
N TYR A 195 -3.40 -9.64 -11.03
CA TYR A 195 -4.34 -10.60 -11.58
C TYR A 195 -5.76 -10.25 -11.12
N ASN A 196 -6.72 -10.52 -12.00
CA ASN A 196 -8.13 -10.36 -11.67
C ASN A 196 -8.55 -11.26 -10.50
N GLY A 197 -9.62 -10.87 -9.83
CA GLY A 197 -10.33 -11.73 -8.88
C GLY A 197 -11.05 -12.88 -9.58
N GLY A 198 -11.72 -13.70 -8.77
CA GLY A 198 -12.43 -14.88 -9.25
C GLY A 198 -11.56 -16.14 -9.29
N ASN A 199 -11.75 -16.97 -10.32
CA ASN A 199 -11.09 -18.26 -10.45
C ASN A 199 -9.60 -18.10 -10.85
N PRO A 200 -8.64 -18.46 -9.99
CA PRO A 200 -7.21 -18.30 -10.26
C PRO A 200 -6.72 -19.06 -11.50
N ALA A 201 -7.39 -20.15 -11.87
CA ALA A 201 -7.05 -20.94 -13.07
C ALA A 201 -7.32 -20.21 -14.39
N THR A 202 -8.09 -19.12 -14.36
CA THR A 202 -8.45 -18.31 -15.54
C THR A 202 -8.18 -16.82 -15.36
N ALA A 203 -7.70 -16.39 -14.19
CA ALA A 203 -7.45 -14.99 -13.87
C ALA A 203 -6.19 -14.52 -14.60
N ALA A 204 -6.36 -13.77 -15.71
CA ALA A 204 -5.26 -13.22 -16.49
C ALA A 204 -4.65 -11.96 -15.85
N PRO A 205 -3.39 -11.60 -16.20
CA PRO A 205 -2.81 -10.33 -15.82
C PRO A 205 -3.64 -9.14 -16.33
N LEU A 206 -3.80 -8.15 -15.47
CA LEU A 206 -4.45 -6.88 -15.72
C LEU A 206 -3.41 -5.82 -16.00
N LYS A 207 -3.66 -5.02 -17.04
CA LYS A 207 -2.88 -3.82 -17.32
C LYS A 207 -3.23 -2.67 -16.38
N PHE A 208 -4.46 -2.66 -15.85
CA PHE A 208 -4.98 -1.61 -14.99
C PHE A 208 -5.73 -2.19 -13.79
N ALA A 209 -5.62 -1.51 -12.65
CA ALA A 209 -6.42 -1.82 -11.46
C ALA A 209 -6.83 -0.53 -10.73
N ASP A 210 -7.99 -0.56 -10.10
CA ASP A 210 -8.46 0.48 -9.18
C ASP A 210 -8.29 -0.05 -7.74
N LEU A 211 -7.26 0.42 -7.06
CA LEU A 211 -6.92 0.00 -5.69
C LEU A 211 -7.24 1.06 -4.64
N ASP A 212 -7.72 2.25 -5.02
CA ASP A 212 -8.06 3.33 -4.09
C ASP A 212 -9.52 3.79 -4.23
N GLY A 213 -10.28 3.24 -5.16
CA GLY A 213 -11.65 3.64 -5.46
C GLY A 213 -11.73 4.95 -6.27
N MET A 214 -10.59 5.43 -6.80
CA MET A 214 -10.48 6.67 -7.55
C MET A 214 -10.22 6.43 -9.04
N GLY A 215 -10.47 5.20 -9.51
CA GLY A 215 -10.40 4.79 -10.90
C GLY A 215 -9.11 4.04 -11.27
N PRO A 216 -9.12 3.35 -12.43
CA PRO A 216 -8.06 2.43 -12.82
C PRO A 216 -6.74 3.15 -13.12
N LYS A 217 -5.63 2.58 -12.64
CA LYS A 217 -4.25 3.04 -12.84
C LYS A 217 -3.42 1.92 -13.46
N PRO A 218 -2.45 2.20 -14.34
CA PRO A 218 -1.71 1.15 -15.04
C PRO A 218 -0.63 0.52 -14.17
N VAL A 219 -0.31 -0.73 -14.46
CA VAL A 219 0.91 -1.41 -14.00
C VAL A 219 2.08 -0.97 -14.89
N PRO A 220 3.28 -0.67 -14.36
CA PRO A 220 3.67 -0.80 -12.96
C PRO A 220 3.46 0.46 -12.11
N HIS A 221 2.99 1.57 -12.69
CA HIS A 221 2.86 2.86 -11.99
C HIS A 221 2.07 2.77 -10.68
N LEU A 222 0.94 2.06 -10.69
CA LEU A 222 0.11 1.88 -9.49
C LEU A 222 0.88 1.19 -8.35
N CYS A 223 1.89 0.37 -8.67
CA CYS A 223 2.71 -0.35 -7.72
C CYS A 223 3.91 0.49 -7.27
N THR A 224 4.62 1.14 -8.20
CA THR A 224 5.82 1.94 -7.90
C THR A 224 5.52 3.13 -6.99
N VAL A 225 4.26 3.57 -6.90
CA VAL A 225 3.91 4.64 -5.96
C VAL A 225 4.16 4.26 -4.50
N CYS A 226 3.75 3.07 -4.08
CA CYS A 226 3.96 2.57 -2.72
C CYS A 226 5.28 1.81 -2.58
N HIS A 227 5.70 1.10 -3.63
CA HIS A 227 6.90 0.25 -3.63
C HIS A 227 8.20 0.99 -4.00
N GLY A 228 8.12 2.30 -4.27
CA GLY A 228 9.26 3.11 -4.65
C GLY A 228 9.70 2.88 -6.10
N GLY A 229 10.83 3.49 -6.44
CA GLY A 229 11.35 3.44 -7.81
C GLY A 229 10.54 4.25 -8.81
N GLU A 230 10.77 3.97 -10.10
CA GLU A 230 10.10 4.61 -11.22
C GLU A 230 9.98 3.67 -12.43
N TYR A 231 9.04 3.93 -13.33
CA TYR A 231 8.99 3.27 -14.62
C TYR A 231 9.94 3.98 -15.60
N ASP A 232 10.82 3.21 -16.23
CA ASP A 232 11.71 3.70 -17.28
C ASP A 232 11.15 3.32 -18.65
N ALA A 233 10.75 4.32 -19.44
CA ALA A 233 10.12 4.12 -20.75
C ALA A 233 11.08 3.58 -21.83
N VAL A 234 12.41 3.72 -21.65
CA VAL A 234 13.42 3.22 -22.59
C VAL A 234 13.62 1.72 -22.38
N GLN A 235 13.77 1.32 -21.12
CA GLN A 235 13.98 -0.05 -20.69
C GLN A 235 12.67 -0.82 -20.53
N LYS A 236 11.53 -0.11 -20.55
CA LYS A 236 10.19 -0.66 -20.41
C LYS A 236 10.04 -1.48 -19.12
N ASN A 237 10.63 -0.99 -18.03
CA ASN A 237 10.73 -1.72 -16.78
C ASN A 237 10.55 -0.81 -15.56
N ALA A 238 10.18 -1.41 -14.43
CA ALA A 238 10.18 -0.75 -13.14
C ALA A 238 11.60 -0.81 -12.56
N LEU A 239 12.18 0.35 -12.32
CA LEU A 239 13.51 0.49 -11.75
C LEU A 239 13.40 0.79 -10.26
N GLU A 240 14.35 0.26 -9.50
CA GLU A 240 14.59 0.48 -8.08
C GLU A 240 13.38 0.25 -7.15
N SER A 241 12.38 -0.51 -7.61
CA SER A 241 11.27 -0.94 -6.77
C SER A 241 11.73 -1.83 -5.60
N ARG A 242 10.92 -1.86 -4.53
CA ARG A 242 11.21 -2.57 -3.27
C ARG A 242 10.01 -3.38 -2.79
N PHE A 243 10.28 -4.44 -2.03
CA PHE A 243 9.26 -5.05 -1.19
C PHE A 243 8.97 -4.15 0.01
N ARG A 244 7.72 -4.16 0.49
CA ARG A 244 7.29 -3.37 1.65
C ARG A 244 7.49 -4.17 2.93
N GLU A 245 7.94 -3.47 3.95
CA GLU A 245 7.90 -3.92 5.32
C GLU A 245 6.47 -4.05 5.85
N PHE A 246 6.30 -4.88 6.87
CA PHE A 246 5.03 -5.10 7.55
C PHE A 246 5.03 -4.32 8.87
N ASP A 247 4.43 -3.13 8.86
CA ASP A 247 4.26 -2.22 10.01
C ASP A 247 2.99 -2.60 10.79
N LEU A 248 3.10 -3.54 11.72
CA LEU A 248 1.96 -4.14 12.42
C LEU A 248 1.01 -3.13 13.08
N PRO A 249 1.48 -2.03 13.71
CA PRO A 249 0.61 -0.98 14.27
C PRO A 249 -0.19 -0.17 13.26
N SER A 250 0.06 -0.34 11.95
CA SER A 250 -0.70 0.28 10.86
C SER A 250 -1.84 -0.61 10.34
N PHE A 251 -1.93 -1.85 10.83
CA PHE A 251 -2.93 -2.82 10.42
C PHE A 251 -4.03 -3.01 11.46
N LYS A 252 -5.16 -3.57 11.02
CA LYS A 252 -6.14 -4.24 11.89
C LYS A 252 -6.18 -5.72 11.56
N TYR A 253 -6.70 -6.52 12.47
CA TYR A 253 -6.70 -7.98 12.37
C TYR A 253 -8.11 -8.51 12.53
N THR A 254 -8.26 -9.82 12.33
CA THR A 254 -9.55 -10.50 12.46
C THR A 254 -10.24 -10.18 13.77
N SER A 255 -11.55 -10.17 13.74
CA SER A 255 -12.40 -9.75 14.84
C SER A 255 -12.21 -8.28 15.28
N GLY A 256 -11.76 -7.41 14.37
CA GLY A 256 -11.54 -5.98 14.65
C GLY A 256 -10.38 -5.68 15.60
N ARG A 257 -9.50 -6.67 15.85
CA ARG A 257 -8.36 -6.51 16.75
C ARG A 257 -7.40 -5.45 16.21
N SER A 258 -6.79 -4.71 17.12
CA SER A 258 -5.65 -3.84 16.84
C SER A 258 -4.44 -4.36 17.61
N TRP A 259 -3.24 -4.06 17.13
CA TRP A 259 -2.00 -4.39 17.82
C TRP A 259 -1.11 -3.16 17.89
N ASP A 260 -0.40 -3.01 19.01
CA ASP A 260 0.68 -2.06 19.19
C ASP A 260 1.78 -2.75 20.01
N TYR A 261 2.96 -2.14 20.08
CA TYR A 261 4.13 -2.75 20.72
C TYR A 261 3.83 -3.17 22.18
N GLY A 262 4.18 -4.41 22.51
CA GLY A 262 3.91 -5.00 23.83
C GLY A 262 2.47 -5.49 24.04
N SER A 263 1.58 -5.33 23.06
CA SER A 263 0.23 -5.90 23.10
C SER A 263 0.23 -7.43 22.97
N THR A 264 -0.75 -8.07 23.63
CA THR A 264 -1.01 -9.52 23.59
C THR A 264 -2.18 -9.89 22.67
N THR A 265 -2.72 -8.94 21.89
CA THR A 265 -3.85 -9.17 20.99
C THR A 265 -3.53 -10.05 19.78
N LEU A 266 -2.24 -10.19 19.44
CA LEU A 266 -1.75 -11.16 18.46
C LEU A 266 -1.07 -12.32 19.18
N SER A 267 -1.28 -13.52 18.67
CA SER A 267 -0.62 -14.74 19.13
C SER A 267 0.85 -14.76 18.76
N THR A 268 1.64 -15.58 19.46
CA THR A 268 3.05 -15.82 19.13
C THR A 268 3.23 -16.33 17.70
N ALA A 269 2.29 -17.14 17.19
CA ALA A 269 2.33 -17.63 15.81
C ALA A 269 2.13 -16.50 14.80
N GLU A 270 1.12 -15.65 14.98
CA GLU A 270 0.90 -14.47 14.11
C GLU A 270 2.13 -13.54 14.10
N LEU A 271 2.73 -13.30 15.27
CA LEU A 271 3.94 -12.47 15.38
C LEU A 271 5.15 -13.13 14.68
N ALA A 272 5.28 -14.46 14.77
CA ALA A 272 6.36 -15.20 14.11
C ALA A 272 6.19 -15.20 12.58
N ASP A 273 4.96 -15.27 12.07
CA ASP A 273 4.66 -15.11 10.65
C ASP A 273 5.09 -13.72 10.15
N PHE A 274 4.71 -12.65 10.86
CA PHE A 274 5.12 -11.29 10.51
C PHE A 274 6.64 -11.05 10.63
N ALA A 275 7.29 -11.67 11.62
CA ALA A 275 8.75 -11.63 11.73
C ALA A 275 9.41 -12.31 10.52
N SER A 276 8.88 -13.45 10.09
CA SER A 276 9.37 -14.18 8.90
C SER A 276 9.13 -13.38 7.61
N LEU A 277 7.96 -12.75 7.47
CA LEU A 277 7.67 -11.85 6.35
C LEU A 277 8.64 -10.66 6.30
N ASN A 278 8.86 -9.98 7.43
CA ASN A 278 9.83 -8.90 7.52
C ASN A 278 11.27 -9.37 7.27
N GLN A 279 11.64 -10.58 7.72
CA GLN A 279 12.95 -11.16 7.42
C GLN A 279 13.16 -11.33 5.91
N MET A 280 12.16 -11.86 5.20
CA MET A 280 12.25 -12.03 3.76
C MET A 280 12.42 -10.69 3.03
N VAL A 281 11.68 -9.65 3.44
CA VAL A 281 11.83 -8.29 2.90
C VAL A 281 13.22 -7.72 3.20
N HIS A 282 13.69 -7.87 4.44
CA HIS A 282 15.02 -7.45 4.88
C HIS A 282 16.13 -8.10 4.04
N ASP A 283 16.03 -9.39 3.79
CA ASP A 283 17.05 -10.17 3.08
C ASP A 283 17.20 -9.79 1.61
N VAL A 284 16.12 -9.40 0.93
CA VAL A 284 16.15 -8.97 -0.48
C VAL A 284 16.36 -7.47 -0.65
N SER A 285 16.22 -6.70 0.43
CA SER A 285 16.50 -5.27 0.43
C SER A 285 17.99 -5.00 0.17
N PRO A 286 18.36 -4.01 -0.66
CA PRO A 286 19.76 -3.72 -0.96
C PRO A 286 20.60 -3.55 0.31
N ILE A 287 21.73 -4.25 0.39
CA ILE A 287 22.71 -4.11 1.48
C ILE A 287 23.55 -2.86 1.22
N THR A 288 22.93 -1.71 1.36
CA THR A 288 23.58 -0.40 1.28
C THR A 288 23.24 0.38 2.55
N ASN A 289 24.12 1.29 2.94
CA ASN A 289 23.96 2.12 4.15
C ASN A 289 22.74 3.06 4.08
N ILE A 290 22.01 3.05 2.96
CA ILE A 290 20.88 3.91 2.64
C ILE A 290 19.55 3.16 2.51
N SER A 291 19.51 1.82 2.62
CA SER A 291 18.24 1.09 2.54
C SER A 291 17.38 1.37 3.77
N ALA A 292 16.38 2.24 3.62
CA ALA A 292 15.58 2.74 4.73
C ALA A 292 14.62 1.68 5.26
N ILE A 293 14.06 0.87 4.35
CA ILE A 293 13.23 -0.29 4.69
C ILE A 293 14.02 -1.27 5.55
N ARG A 294 15.25 -1.62 5.13
CA ARG A 294 16.11 -2.53 5.89
C ARG A 294 16.42 -1.96 7.28
N ARG A 295 16.82 -0.69 7.36
CA ARG A 295 17.11 0.00 8.64
C ARG A 295 15.90 0.06 9.57
N LEU A 296 14.71 0.27 9.04
CA LEU A 296 13.48 0.26 9.84
C LEU A 296 13.20 -1.13 10.40
N ILE A 297 13.35 -2.16 9.57
CA ILE A 297 13.18 -3.55 10.00
C ILE A 297 14.24 -3.91 11.06
N ASP A 298 15.51 -3.54 10.88
CA ASP A 298 16.56 -3.74 11.89
C ASP A 298 16.19 -3.09 13.24
N ALA A 299 15.56 -1.91 13.20
CA ALA A 299 15.11 -1.21 14.39
C ALA A 299 13.90 -1.89 15.08
N TRP A 300 13.05 -2.59 14.33
CA TRP A 300 11.98 -3.42 14.89
C TRP A 300 12.49 -4.73 15.48
N TYR A 301 13.58 -5.28 14.93
CA TYR A 301 14.17 -6.55 15.35
C TYR A 301 15.63 -6.36 15.76
N PRO A 302 15.92 -5.61 16.85
CA PRO A 302 17.30 -5.24 17.22
C PRO A 302 18.17 -6.44 17.62
N SER A 303 17.56 -7.58 17.96
CA SER A 303 18.25 -8.85 18.23
C SER A 303 18.29 -9.79 17.02
N GLY A 304 17.90 -9.30 15.84
CA GLY A 304 17.68 -10.09 14.64
C GLY A 304 16.43 -10.97 14.71
N PHE A 305 16.32 -11.91 13.77
CA PHE A 305 15.15 -12.77 13.58
C PHE A 305 15.27 -14.14 14.26
N GLY A 306 16.31 -14.37 15.07
CA GLY A 306 16.52 -15.62 15.80
C GLY A 306 15.33 -15.90 16.74
N GLY A 307 14.66 -17.04 16.52
CA GLY A 307 13.46 -17.40 17.30
C GLY A 307 12.19 -16.64 16.91
N LEU A 308 12.20 -15.89 15.80
CA LEU A 308 11.06 -15.14 15.26
C LEU A 308 10.35 -14.26 16.31
N PRO A 309 11.09 -13.30 16.90
CA PRO A 309 10.58 -12.50 18.00
C PRO A 309 9.48 -11.54 17.55
N ALA A 310 8.68 -11.06 18.50
CA ALA A 310 7.78 -9.92 18.25
C ALA A 310 8.59 -8.64 17.95
N PRO A 311 8.11 -7.76 17.06
CA PRO A 311 8.79 -6.49 16.80
C PRO A 311 8.71 -5.57 18.03
N GLN A 312 9.74 -4.74 18.19
CA GLN A 312 9.85 -3.75 19.25
C GLN A 312 9.60 -2.35 18.72
N GLN A 313 9.11 -1.44 19.57
CA GLN A 313 8.95 -0.05 19.17
C GLN A 313 10.35 0.51 18.87
N PRO A 314 10.61 0.93 17.62
CA PRO A 314 11.95 1.40 17.28
C PRO A 314 12.15 2.75 17.93
N ALA A 315 13.35 3.00 18.48
CA ALA A 315 13.73 4.36 18.87
C ALA A 315 13.63 5.31 17.66
N VAL A 316 13.27 6.56 17.90
CA VAL A 316 13.26 7.56 16.82
C VAL A 316 14.70 7.80 16.31
N PRO A 317 14.87 8.25 15.04
CA PRO A 317 16.19 8.62 14.56
C PRO A 317 16.86 9.66 15.46
N PHE A 318 18.20 9.68 15.53
CA PHE A 318 18.95 10.55 16.45
C PHE A 318 18.53 12.03 16.39
N LEU A 319 18.22 12.53 15.19
CA LEU A 319 17.82 13.93 14.97
C LEU A 319 16.30 14.17 15.14
N TRP A 320 15.59 13.18 15.70
CA TRP A 320 14.23 13.26 16.23
C TRP A 320 14.17 13.11 17.75
N VAL A 321 15.30 12.88 18.42
CA VAL A 321 15.34 12.87 19.89
C VAL A 321 14.77 14.19 20.41
N THR A 322 13.90 14.14 21.42
CA THR A 322 13.04 15.23 21.94
C THR A 322 11.81 15.59 21.08
N HIS A 323 11.60 14.91 19.96
CA HIS A 323 10.43 15.04 19.07
C HIS A 323 9.70 13.70 18.87
N GLU A 324 9.81 12.78 19.83
CA GLU A 324 9.23 11.43 19.76
C GLU A 324 7.72 11.43 19.51
N PRO A 325 6.90 12.26 20.18
CA PRO A 325 5.46 12.29 19.94
C PRO A 325 5.11 12.68 18.49
N ALA A 326 5.86 13.63 17.92
CA ALA A 326 5.70 14.04 16.53
C ALA A 326 6.09 12.91 15.56
N TYR A 327 7.18 12.20 15.84
CA TYR A 327 7.61 11.07 15.02
C TYR A 327 6.55 9.97 15.00
N TYR A 328 6.12 9.49 16.17
CA TYR A 328 5.19 8.37 16.27
C TYR A 328 3.74 8.76 15.93
N GLY A 329 3.32 9.98 16.24
CA GLY A 329 1.95 10.46 16.04
C GLY A 329 1.65 10.95 14.63
N VAL A 330 2.66 11.47 13.92
CA VAL A 330 2.50 12.08 12.59
C VAL A 330 3.29 11.33 11.53
N TYR A 331 4.63 11.34 11.61
CA TYR A 331 5.47 10.79 10.55
C TYR A 331 5.26 9.28 10.36
N ALA A 332 5.36 8.50 11.43
CA ALA A 332 5.20 7.04 11.42
C ALA A 332 3.82 6.61 10.91
N LYS A 333 2.77 7.38 11.22
CA LYS A 333 1.37 7.05 10.91
C LYS A 333 0.90 7.57 9.56
N SER A 334 1.54 8.56 8.94
CA SER A 334 1.01 9.16 7.70
C SER A 334 2.01 9.37 6.58
N CYS A 335 3.31 9.23 6.86
CA CYS A 335 4.35 9.55 5.88
C CYS A 335 5.30 8.37 5.68
N ARG A 336 5.74 7.73 6.77
CA ARG A 336 6.85 6.77 6.79
C ARG A 336 6.73 5.69 5.73
N THR A 337 5.58 5.03 5.62
CA THR A 337 5.37 3.95 4.64
C THR A 337 5.80 4.38 3.24
N CYS A 338 5.17 5.36 2.61
CA CYS A 338 5.58 5.77 1.27
C CYS A 338 7.00 6.35 1.23
N HIS A 339 7.39 7.10 2.24
CA HIS A 339 8.65 7.84 2.24
C HIS A 339 9.90 6.97 2.36
N ILE A 340 9.85 5.88 3.12
CA ILE A 340 10.97 4.94 3.19
C ILE A 340 11.12 4.07 1.94
N ALA A 341 10.10 4.04 1.06
CA ALA A 341 10.19 3.40 -0.25
C ALA A 341 11.09 4.15 -1.23
N ARG A 342 11.19 5.47 -1.04
CA ARG A 342 11.72 6.41 -2.03
C ARG A 342 13.21 6.66 -1.85
N ASP A 343 13.92 5.66 -1.34
CA ASP A 343 15.36 5.67 -1.19
C ASP A 343 16.07 5.40 -2.53
N ASN A 344 15.91 6.32 -3.49
CA ASN A 344 16.38 6.22 -4.90
C ASN A 344 17.92 6.21 -5.06
N GLY A 345 18.68 5.51 -4.21
CA GLY A 345 20.12 5.31 -4.37
C GLY A 345 21.02 6.54 -4.19
N ALA A 346 20.47 7.75 -4.22
CA ALA A 346 21.21 9.01 -4.19
C ALA A 346 21.63 9.41 -2.78
N LEU A 347 22.82 10.03 -2.68
CA LEU A 347 23.48 10.52 -1.46
C LEU A 347 22.72 11.63 -0.69
N THR A 348 21.50 11.96 -1.08
CA THR A 348 20.58 12.83 -0.34
C THR A 348 19.36 12.06 0.23
N PRO A 349 19.53 10.93 0.93
CA PRO A 349 18.42 10.13 1.47
C PRO A 349 17.60 10.90 2.51
N SER A 350 18.16 11.96 3.08
CA SER A 350 17.57 12.67 4.22
C SER A 350 16.24 13.39 3.92
N PHE A 351 16.00 13.89 2.69
CA PHE A 351 14.76 14.61 2.40
C PHE A 351 13.54 13.68 2.39
N TYR A 352 13.64 12.53 1.74
CA TYR A 352 12.51 11.62 1.65
C TYR A 352 12.31 10.84 2.94
N LEU A 353 13.39 10.42 3.61
CA LEU A 353 13.31 9.65 4.85
C LEU A 353 12.99 10.51 6.08
N PHE A 354 13.16 11.83 5.98
CA PHE A 354 13.08 12.77 7.10
C PHE A 354 13.90 12.30 8.29
N ASP A 355 15.13 11.82 8.08
CA ASP A 355 16.02 11.41 9.19
C ASP A 355 16.31 12.57 10.17
N LYS A 356 16.08 13.83 9.74
CA LYS A 356 16.14 15.04 10.57
C LYS A 356 14.75 15.66 10.73
N PHE A 357 14.38 16.00 11.97
CA PHE A 357 13.14 16.71 12.27
C PHE A 357 12.94 17.97 11.41
N SER A 358 13.99 18.78 11.23
CA SER A 358 13.94 20.03 10.46
C SER A 358 13.61 19.85 8.98
N GLN A 359 13.81 18.65 8.42
CA GLN A 359 13.45 18.36 7.03
C GLN A 359 11.96 18.19 6.85
N PHE A 360 11.24 17.84 7.92
CA PHE A 360 9.79 17.67 7.87
C PHE A 360 9.08 18.98 7.49
N ALA A 361 9.63 20.13 7.87
CA ALA A 361 9.11 21.46 7.50
C ALA A 361 9.01 21.68 5.99
N THR A 362 9.86 21.02 5.19
CA THR A 362 9.84 21.14 3.73
C THR A 362 8.60 20.50 3.08
N THR A 363 7.91 19.61 3.81
CA THR A 363 6.66 18.99 3.33
C THR A 363 5.47 19.94 3.39
N ALA A 364 5.61 21.08 4.08
CA ALA A 364 4.53 22.03 4.29
C ALA A 364 3.86 22.48 2.99
N SER A 365 4.62 22.63 1.90
CA SER A 365 4.09 23.03 0.59
C SER A 365 3.21 21.97 -0.07
N ALA A 366 3.43 20.69 0.24
CA ALA A 366 2.68 19.56 -0.32
C ALA A 366 1.51 19.13 0.58
N VAL A 367 1.62 19.30 1.90
CA VAL A 367 0.57 18.94 2.87
C VAL A 367 -0.33 20.14 3.17
N CYS A 368 0.22 21.25 3.62
CA CYS A 368 -0.52 22.46 4.01
C CYS A 368 -0.31 23.63 3.02
N GLY A 369 0.02 23.32 1.76
CA GLY A 369 0.32 24.32 0.75
C GLY A 369 -0.85 25.28 0.53
N SER A 370 -0.54 26.57 0.49
CA SER A 370 -1.40 27.60 -0.08
C SER A 370 -0.49 28.68 -0.69
N PRO A 371 -0.66 29.06 -1.97
CA PRO A 371 -1.75 28.68 -2.88
C PRO A 371 -1.52 27.31 -3.57
N THR A 372 -0.48 26.56 -3.23
CA THR A 372 -0.21 25.26 -3.86
C THR A 372 -1.26 24.23 -3.48
N PRO A 373 -1.71 23.39 -4.43
CA PRO A 373 -2.67 22.33 -4.13
C PRO A 373 -2.10 21.29 -3.14
N LYS A 374 -2.96 20.71 -2.29
CA LYS A 374 -2.57 19.70 -1.28
C LYS A 374 -2.50 18.30 -1.91
N VAL A 375 -1.36 17.63 -1.79
CA VAL A 375 -1.06 16.40 -2.56
C VAL A 375 -0.43 15.30 -1.71
N MET A 376 -0.41 15.49 -0.40
CA MET A 376 0.13 14.53 0.56
C MET A 376 -0.80 14.37 1.77
N PRO A 377 -0.87 13.17 2.37
CA PRO A 377 -0.32 11.89 1.89
C PRO A 377 -0.84 11.43 0.51
N ASN A 378 -0.03 10.71 -0.27
CA ASN A 378 -0.31 10.37 -1.68
C ASN A 378 -1.15 9.09 -1.89
N ALA A 379 -1.61 8.45 -0.81
CA ALA A 379 -2.57 7.35 -0.83
C ALA A 379 -3.90 7.84 -0.24
N TYR A 380 -5.03 7.47 -0.86
CA TYR A 380 -6.34 8.03 -0.51
C TYR A 380 -6.74 7.76 0.94
N VAL A 381 -6.61 6.52 1.41
CA VAL A 381 -6.95 6.16 2.80
C VAL A 381 -6.01 6.84 3.78
N THR A 382 -4.69 6.88 3.51
CA THR A 382 -3.75 7.62 4.37
C THR A 382 -4.06 9.13 4.41
N TYR A 383 -4.42 9.72 3.27
CA TYR A 383 -4.84 11.12 3.16
C TYR A 383 -6.06 11.39 4.01
N ARG A 384 -7.09 10.56 3.86
CA ARG A 384 -8.31 10.60 4.67
C ARG A 384 -7.99 10.49 6.16
N ASN A 385 -7.20 9.49 6.56
CA ASN A 385 -6.82 9.24 7.95
C ASN A 385 -6.03 10.40 8.56
N PHE A 386 -5.19 11.08 7.77
CA PHE A 386 -4.44 12.25 8.23
C PHE A 386 -5.36 13.46 8.45
N TRP A 387 -6.16 13.82 7.46
CA TRP A 387 -7.01 15.03 7.52
C TRP A 387 -8.23 14.88 8.43
N ASN A 388 -8.67 13.65 8.70
CA ASN A 388 -9.77 13.36 9.62
C ASN A 388 -9.33 13.20 11.08
N ASP A 389 -8.04 13.31 11.38
CA ASP A 389 -7.50 13.32 12.74
C ASP A 389 -7.09 14.76 13.10
N PRO A 390 -7.96 15.53 13.79
CA PRO A 390 -7.66 16.92 14.13
C PRO A 390 -6.39 17.06 14.95
N GLN A 391 -6.09 16.09 15.83
CA GLN A 391 -4.88 16.13 16.65
C GLN A 391 -3.65 15.92 15.78
N ARG A 392 -3.68 14.97 14.83
CA ARG A 392 -2.58 14.77 13.89
C ARG A 392 -2.33 16.01 13.01
N VAL A 393 -3.38 16.69 12.57
CA VAL A 393 -3.24 17.96 11.82
C VAL A 393 -2.69 19.08 12.73
N ILE A 394 -3.14 19.18 13.98
CA ILE A 394 -2.58 20.12 14.97
C ILE A 394 -1.08 19.88 15.15
N ASP A 395 -0.70 18.63 15.42
CA ASP A 395 0.68 18.23 15.65
C ASP A 395 1.54 18.47 14.42
N TYR A 396 1.06 18.12 13.22
CA TYR A 396 1.75 18.41 11.97
C TYR A 396 2.03 19.92 11.81
N ARG A 397 1.04 20.77 12.03
CA ARG A 397 1.21 22.24 11.91
C ARG A 397 2.22 22.80 12.89
N ALA A 398 2.22 22.27 14.12
CA ALA A 398 3.21 22.64 15.13
C ALA A 398 4.63 22.26 14.69
N ILE A 399 4.80 21.08 14.07
CA ILE A 399 6.09 20.62 13.54
C ILE A 399 6.59 21.54 12.41
N VAL A 400 5.73 21.87 11.45
CA VAL A 400 6.15 22.59 10.24
C VAL A 400 5.99 24.12 10.32
N ASN A 401 5.54 24.63 11.47
CA ASN A 401 5.33 26.05 11.75
C ASN A 401 4.46 26.77 10.69
N VAL A 402 3.31 26.18 10.35
CA VAL A 402 2.33 26.79 9.43
C VAL A 402 1.08 27.24 10.15
N THR A 403 0.48 28.33 9.67
CA THR A 403 -0.76 28.87 10.23
C THR A 403 -1.95 27.96 9.92
N THR A 404 -2.98 28.06 10.75
CA THR A 404 -4.26 27.37 10.54
C THR A 404 -4.86 27.65 9.16
N ALA A 405 -4.75 28.88 8.65
CA ALA A 405 -5.32 29.26 7.36
C ALA A 405 -4.68 28.54 6.16
N ASN A 406 -3.40 28.16 6.27
CA ASN A 406 -2.71 27.42 5.21
C ASN A 406 -3.05 25.92 5.24
N CYS A 407 -3.43 25.40 6.41
CA CYS A 407 -3.65 23.98 6.65
C CYS A 407 -5.08 23.65 7.08
N GLN A 408 -6.05 24.24 6.38
CA GLN A 408 -7.48 23.95 6.46
C GLN A 408 -8.03 23.54 5.10
#